data_AF-A0A7X8AHA9-F1
#
_entry.id   AF-A0A7X8AHA9-F1
#
_cell.length_a   1.000
_cell.length_b   1.000
_cell.length_c   1.000
_cell.angle_alpha   90.00
_cell.angle_beta   90.00
_cell.angle_gamma   90.00
#
_symmetry.space_group_name_H-M   'P 1'
#
loop_
_entity.id
_entity.type
_entity.pdbx_description
1 polymer ?
#
loop_
_entity_poly.entity_id
_entity_poly.type
_entity_poly.pdbx_seq_one_letter_code
_entity_poly.pdbx_strand_id
1 'polypeptide(L)'
;MSGIKYEDDYCRRFNESLDEEGLVYIAGIEFQRSRILYELASTTYIDAYNEFQEQEFQELKQTVFDSYPACVAYNYRLSERGEGANDPVRKLLHLKDSWEAIVFVLYALVMGEVRFRNIDMKTSQIFVSLGTGGNPVYANFNTDRILSDAIKQKVQNIKAIILHCKNNHLGFKCEEIDVTLLDDLLDLQDIRNDISHHTAPTREQAEAELALVIPLFQKMLTKTKFLERCNILRFDSYSSSCRCESFNGHSLNREYDNYPFHDPQKTMVLDLGQEQLFVNWDGECFSLSPFLHFDRDNSGHESYLCFYKGKKNSKYWFEPVKIRTEKSFDSIQSRFEIEKDDLVRLLVP
;
A
#
# COMPACT_ATOMS: atom_id res chain seq x y z
N MET A 1 9.59 -11.18 32.97
CA MET A 1 9.72 -10.68 31.58
C MET A 1 11.07 -11.12 31.06
N SER A 2 11.10 -12.28 30.42
CA SER A 2 12.18 -12.66 29.52
C SER A 2 11.93 -11.99 28.17
N GLY A 3 12.96 -11.65 27.39
CA GLY A 3 12.82 -11.86 25.95
C GLY A 3 13.46 -10.88 24.97
N ILE A 4 13.96 -9.71 25.39
CA ILE A 4 14.70 -8.84 24.45
C ILE A 4 16.19 -9.18 24.52
N LYS A 5 16.71 -9.78 23.45
CA LYS A 5 18.15 -9.98 23.29
C LYS A 5 18.72 -8.80 22.52
N TYR A 6 19.89 -8.33 22.94
CA TYR A 6 20.62 -7.25 22.27
C TYR A 6 20.79 -7.48 20.76
N GLU A 7 20.99 -8.74 20.36
CA GLU A 7 21.25 -9.18 18.98
C GLU A 7 19.98 -9.36 18.15
N ASP A 8 18.79 -9.18 18.73
CA ASP A 8 17.56 -9.33 17.97
C ASP A 8 17.48 -8.24 16.88
N ASP A 9 17.09 -8.64 15.66
CA ASP A 9 17.07 -7.73 14.49
C ASP A 9 16.25 -6.46 14.72
N TYR A 10 15.19 -6.55 15.52
CA TYR A 10 14.32 -5.41 15.85
C TYR A 10 14.98 -4.40 16.80
N CYS A 11 16.01 -4.79 17.55
CA CYS A 11 16.80 -3.88 18.39
C CYS A 11 17.92 -3.18 17.62
N ARG A 12 18.30 -3.68 16.43
CA ARG A 12 19.47 -3.19 15.70
C ARG A 12 19.43 -1.68 15.46
N ARG A 13 18.31 -1.15 14.96
CA ARG A 13 18.19 0.29 14.67
C ARG A 13 18.23 1.15 15.93
N PHE A 14 17.63 0.69 17.02
CA PHE A 14 17.72 1.38 18.31
C PHE A 14 19.17 1.41 18.80
N ASN A 15 19.87 0.27 18.74
CA ASN A 15 21.28 0.18 19.13
C ASN A 15 22.17 1.10 18.29
N GLU A 16 21.98 1.08 16.96
CA GLU A 16 22.67 1.98 16.04
C GLU A 16 22.41 3.45 16.41
N SER A 17 21.16 3.84 16.71
CA SER A 17 20.83 5.22 17.08
C SER A 17 21.51 5.69 18.37
N LEU A 18 21.68 4.80 19.36
CA LEU A 18 22.40 5.12 20.59
C LEU A 18 23.92 5.22 20.38
N ASP A 19 24.44 4.48 19.40
CA ASP A 19 25.87 4.41 19.10
C ASP A 19 26.33 5.45 18.07
N GLU A 20 25.42 6.22 17.45
CA GLU A 20 25.74 7.32 16.53
C GLU A 20 26.68 8.36 17.16
N GLU A 21 26.58 8.58 18.47
CA GLU A 21 27.48 9.47 19.22
C GLU A 21 28.87 8.88 19.52
N GLY A 22 29.17 7.69 18.98
CA GLY A 22 30.45 7.02 19.09
C GLY A 22 30.68 6.26 20.40
N LEU A 23 31.87 5.66 20.50
CA LEU A 23 32.27 4.76 21.58
C LEU A 23 32.55 5.51 22.89
N VAL A 24 32.33 4.81 24.00
CA VAL A 24 32.68 5.26 25.35
C VAL A 24 33.95 4.55 25.80
N TYR A 25 34.89 5.32 26.34
CA TYR A 25 36.15 4.81 26.88
C TYR A 25 36.08 4.69 28.39
N ILE A 26 36.22 3.49 28.92
CA ILE A 26 36.25 3.22 30.36
C ILE A 26 37.50 2.41 30.67
N ALA A 27 38.40 2.97 31.50
CA ALA A 27 39.64 2.31 31.93
C ALA A 27 40.51 1.76 30.78
N GLY A 28 40.50 2.43 29.62
CA GLY A 28 41.28 2.02 28.44
C GLY A 28 40.62 0.96 27.55
N ILE A 29 39.36 0.61 27.82
CA ILE A 29 38.56 -0.29 26.99
C ILE A 29 37.43 0.52 26.33
N GLU A 30 37.17 0.22 25.06
CA GLU A 30 36.10 0.82 24.27
C GLU A 30 34.81 0.01 24.38
N PHE A 31 33.70 0.71 24.54
CA PHE A 31 32.38 0.11 24.63
C PHE A 31 31.37 0.87 23.77
N GLN A 32 30.41 0.13 23.21
CA GLN A 32 29.20 0.71 22.62
C GLN A 32 28.26 1.21 23.71
N ARG A 33 27.63 2.36 23.48
CA ARG A 33 26.70 3.00 24.43
C ARG A 33 25.46 2.15 24.61
N SER A 34 24.92 1.63 23.51
CA SER A 34 23.80 0.69 23.48
C SER A 34 24.09 -0.55 24.33
N ARG A 35 25.30 -1.11 24.21
CA ARG A 35 25.74 -2.29 24.96
C ARG A 35 25.89 -2.01 26.45
N ILE A 36 26.46 -0.87 26.82
CA ILE A 36 26.53 -0.43 28.22
C ILE A 36 25.12 -0.32 28.81
N LEU A 37 24.21 0.35 28.09
CA LEU A 37 22.83 0.54 28.55
C LEU A 37 22.12 -0.81 28.72
N TYR A 38 22.29 -1.73 27.76
CA TYR A 38 21.71 -3.07 27.82
C TYR A 38 22.21 -3.90 29.01
N GLU A 39 23.53 -3.91 29.24
CA GLU A 39 24.15 -4.78 30.26
C GLU A 39 24.07 -4.20 31.67
N LEU A 40 24.23 -2.89 31.83
CA LEU A 40 24.32 -2.24 33.14
C LEU A 40 22.99 -1.66 33.63
N ALA A 41 22.05 -1.37 32.72
CA ALA A 41 20.77 -0.74 33.04
C ALA A 41 19.63 -1.31 32.17
N SER A 42 19.45 -2.63 32.20
CA SER A 42 18.51 -3.35 31.33
C SER A 42 17.07 -2.81 31.35
N THR A 43 16.59 -2.36 32.50
CA THR A 43 15.24 -1.74 32.62
C THR A 43 15.18 -0.44 31.83
N THR A 44 16.18 0.42 31.99
CA THR A 44 16.29 1.69 31.24
C THR A 44 16.47 1.44 29.75
N TYR A 45 17.21 0.41 29.35
CA TYR A 45 17.31 0.00 27.95
C TYR A 45 15.93 -0.35 27.38
N ILE A 46 15.13 -1.13 28.09
CA ILE A 46 13.79 -1.53 27.64
C ILE A 46 12.87 -0.32 27.56
N ASP A 47 12.87 0.56 28.56
CA ASP A 47 12.05 1.77 28.57
C ASP A 47 12.42 2.71 27.40
N ALA A 48 13.72 2.95 27.20
CA ALA A 48 14.23 3.76 26.10
C ALA A 48 13.95 3.12 24.72
N TYR A 49 14.04 1.79 24.62
CA TYR A 49 13.68 1.06 23.41
C TYR A 49 12.19 1.24 23.08
N ASN A 50 11.30 1.12 24.07
CA ASN A 50 9.86 1.33 23.87
C ASN A 50 9.54 2.78 23.46
N GLU A 51 10.20 3.76 24.09
CA GLU A 51 10.05 5.18 23.72
C GLU A 51 10.53 5.44 22.30
N PHE A 52 11.68 4.87 21.91
CA PHE A 52 12.19 4.92 20.54
C PHE A 52 11.20 4.32 19.54
N GLN A 53 10.62 3.14 19.83
CA GLN A 53 9.61 2.54 18.95
C GLN A 53 8.36 3.41 18.78
N GLU A 54 7.90 4.04 19.86
CA GLU A 54 6.75 4.96 19.78
C GLU A 54 7.09 6.20 18.94
N GLN A 55 8.28 6.78 19.14
CA GLN A 55 8.74 7.92 18.32
C GLN A 55 8.82 7.54 16.84
N GLU A 56 9.48 6.42 16.51
CA GLU A 56 9.57 5.91 15.14
C GLU A 56 8.19 5.70 14.52
N PHE A 57 7.23 5.22 15.31
CA PHE A 57 5.88 5.03 14.84
C PHE A 57 5.17 6.37 14.58
N GLN A 58 5.33 7.38 15.44
CA GLN A 58 4.76 8.71 15.21
C GLN A 58 5.33 9.39 13.97
N GLU A 59 6.64 9.23 13.73
CA GLU A 59 7.29 9.69 12.49
C GLU A 59 6.70 8.98 11.27
N LEU A 60 6.56 7.65 11.34
CA LEU A 60 5.90 6.87 10.28
C LEU A 60 4.46 7.34 10.04
N LYS A 61 3.67 7.65 11.08
CA LYS A 61 2.32 8.20 10.88
C LYS A 61 2.35 9.48 10.07
N GLN A 62 3.28 10.38 10.39
CA GLN A 62 3.40 11.65 9.70
C GLN A 62 3.80 11.44 8.23
N THR A 63 4.75 10.55 7.96
CA THR A 63 5.09 10.13 6.58
C THR A 63 3.87 9.57 5.83
N VAL A 64 3.04 8.75 6.48
CA VAL A 64 1.80 8.24 5.85
C VAL A 64 0.83 9.38 5.55
N PHE A 65 0.68 10.36 6.45
CA PHE A 65 -0.24 11.48 6.20
C PHE A 65 0.23 12.40 5.08
N ASP A 66 1.53 12.52 4.85
CA ASP A 66 2.08 13.53 3.95
C ASP A 66 2.43 12.95 2.58
N SER A 67 2.90 11.70 2.53
CA SER A 67 3.56 11.17 1.33
C SER A 67 2.90 9.92 0.74
N TYR A 68 2.10 9.17 1.50
CA TYR A 68 1.47 7.95 0.95
C TYR A 68 0.39 8.32 -0.08
N PRO A 69 0.01 7.37 -0.97
CA PRO A 69 -1.15 7.50 -1.84
C PRO A 69 -2.37 8.02 -1.09
N ALA A 70 -3.05 9.02 -1.66
CA ALA A 70 -4.04 9.82 -0.94
C ALA A 70 -5.19 9.00 -0.36
N CYS A 71 -5.58 7.91 -1.01
CA CYS A 71 -6.63 7.04 -0.51
C CYS A 71 -6.24 6.27 0.77
N VAL A 72 -4.96 6.01 0.98
CA VAL A 72 -4.43 5.43 2.23
C VAL A 72 -4.29 6.53 3.27
N ALA A 73 -3.61 7.62 2.90
CA ALA A 73 -3.31 8.74 3.78
C ALA A 73 -4.58 9.40 4.34
N TYR A 74 -5.58 9.65 3.49
CA TYR A 74 -6.86 10.25 3.85
C TYR A 74 -7.60 9.41 4.90
N ASN A 75 -7.82 8.12 4.62
CA ASN A 75 -8.54 7.22 5.54
C ASN A 75 -7.77 7.03 6.85
N TYR A 76 -6.45 6.89 6.78
CA TYR A 76 -5.64 6.77 7.99
C TYR A 76 -5.72 8.04 8.85
N ARG A 77 -5.63 9.22 8.22
CA ARG A 77 -5.76 10.51 8.89
C ARG A 77 -7.15 10.68 9.51
N LEU A 78 -8.22 10.19 8.89
CA LEU A 78 -9.55 10.19 9.50
C LEU A 78 -9.61 9.30 10.75
N SER A 79 -8.94 8.15 10.74
CA SER A 79 -8.90 7.25 11.90
C SER A 79 -8.15 7.82 13.11
N GLU A 80 -7.14 8.66 12.87
CA GLU A 80 -6.24 9.17 13.92
C GLU A 80 -6.55 10.61 14.32
N ARG A 81 -6.94 11.47 13.38
CA ARG A 81 -7.11 12.92 13.54
C ARG A 81 -8.44 13.46 12.99
N GLY A 82 -9.32 12.59 12.48
CA GLY A 82 -10.60 12.98 11.90
C GLY A 82 -11.70 13.27 12.93
N GLU A 83 -12.82 13.80 12.47
CA GLU A 83 -14.00 14.00 13.30
C GLU A 83 -14.55 12.65 13.77
N GLY A 84 -14.58 12.44 15.09
CA GLY A 84 -14.98 11.17 15.67
C GLY A 84 -13.87 10.11 15.70
N ALA A 85 -12.60 10.47 15.54
CA ALA A 85 -11.47 9.55 15.74
C ALA A 85 -11.42 8.94 17.16
N ASN A 86 -12.04 9.60 18.14
CA ASN A 86 -12.20 9.09 19.51
C ASN A 86 -13.35 8.07 19.65
N ASP A 87 -14.17 7.87 18.62
CA ASP A 87 -15.18 6.82 18.55
C ASP A 87 -14.55 5.53 18.01
N PRO A 88 -14.45 4.47 18.83
CA PRO A 88 -13.83 3.20 18.43
C PRO A 88 -14.41 2.63 17.13
N VAL A 89 -15.71 2.76 16.91
CA VAL A 89 -16.38 2.22 15.72
C VAL A 89 -15.91 2.95 14.47
N ARG A 90 -15.92 4.29 14.50
CA ARG A 90 -15.45 5.11 13.37
C ARG A 90 -13.96 4.92 13.11
N LYS A 91 -13.16 4.89 14.17
CA LYS A 91 -11.71 4.64 14.06
C LYS A 91 -11.43 3.31 13.38
N LEU A 92 -12.09 2.25 13.81
CA LEU A 92 -11.96 0.92 13.22
C LEU A 92 -12.37 0.89 11.75
N LEU A 93 -13.49 1.53 11.38
CA LEU A 93 -13.92 1.62 9.98
C LEU A 93 -12.89 2.33 9.10
N HIS A 94 -12.38 3.48 9.54
CA HIS A 94 -11.37 4.23 8.79
C HIS A 94 -10.01 3.49 8.69
N LEU A 95 -9.63 2.74 9.73
CA LEU A 95 -8.47 1.84 9.63
C LEU A 95 -8.73 0.75 8.58
N LYS A 96 -9.93 0.13 8.58
CA LYS A 96 -10.34 -0.85 7.55
C LYS A 96 -10.13 -0.28 6.16
N ASP A 97 -10.73 0.87 5.89
CA ASP A 97 -10.61 1.52 4.58
C ASP A 97 -9.15 1.81 4.20
N SER A 98 -8.27 2.08 5.18
CA SER A 98 -6.85 2.35 4.95
C SER A 98 -6.08 1.11 4.49
N TRP A 99 -6.19 -0.05 5.16
CA TRP A 99 -5.49 -1.24 4.67
C TRP A 99 -6.12 -1.81 3.40
N GLU A 100 -7.43 -1.65 3.20
CA GLU A 100 -8.07 -2.01 1.93
C GLU A 100 -7.53 -1.16 0.79
N ALA A 101 -7.42 0.16 1.01
CA ALA A 101 -6.80 1.08 0.06
C ALA A 101 -5.36 0.67 -0.30
N ILE A 102 -4.57 0.19 0.67
CA ILE A 102 -3.23 -0.36 0.41
C ILE A 102 -3.33 -1.54 -0.56
N VAL A 103 -4.23 -2.50 -0.34
CA VAL A 103 -4.40 -3.64 -1.26
C VAL A 103 -4.75 -3.16 -2.67
N PHE A 104 -5.68 -2.22 -2.82
CA PHE A 104 -6.07 -1.69 -4.13
C PHE A 104 -4.90 -0.97 -4.83
N VAL A 105 -4.12 -0.17 -4.09
CA VAL A 105 -2.93 0.49 -4.64
C VAL A 105 -1.89 -0.53 -5.07
N LEU A 106 -1.53 -1.50 -4.21
CA LEU A 106 -0.57 -2.55 -4.56
C LEU A 106 -1.03 -3.34 -5.78
N TYR A 107 -2.33 -3.62 -5.89
CA TYR A 107 -2.89 -4.31 -7.04
C TYR A 107 -2.71 -3.52 -8.33
N ALA A 108 -3.02 -2.21 -8.29
CA ALA A 108 -2.84 -1.32 -9.43
C ALA A 108 -1.36 -1.17 -9.81
N LEU A 109 -0.45 -1.07 -8.83
CA LEU A 109 0.99 -1.01 -9.07
C LEU A 109 1.50 -2.27 -9.77
N VAL A 110 1.20 -3.44 -9.21
CA VAL A 110 1.70 -4.72 -9.72
C VAL A 110 1.13 -5.03 -11.10
N MET A 111 -0.17 -4.85 -11.30
CA MET A 111 -0.80 -5.09 -12.60
C MET A 111 -0.37 -4.05 -13.66
N GLY A 112 -0.25 -2.78 -13.26
CA GLY A 112 0.27 -1.72 -14.12
C GLY A 112 1.70 -2.01 -14.57
N GLU A 113 2.54 -2.50 -13.66
CA GLU A 113 3.91 -2.89 -13.99
C GLU A 113 3.95 -4.10 -14.94
N VAL A 114 3.13 -5.14 -14.73
CA VAL A 114 3.03 -6.28 -15.66
C VAL A 114 2.74 -5.82 -17.08
N ARG A 115 1.79 -4.90 -17.26
CA ARG A 115 1.48 -4.33 -18.58
C ARG A 115 2.66 -3.53 -19.14
N PHE A 116 3.27 -2.69 -18.31
CA PHE A 116 4.38 -1.83 -18.71
C PHE A 116 5.61 -2.62 -19.15
N ARG A 117 5.97 -3.65 -18.40
CA ARG A 117 7.07 -4.56 -18.73
C ARG A 117 6.77 -5.40 -19.96
N ASN A 118 5.49 -5.68 -20.21
CA ASN A 118 5.00 -6.43 -21.36
C ASN A 118 5.70 -7.80 -21.50
N ILE A 119 5.93 -8.47 -20.37
CA ILE A 119 6.54 -9.79 -20.27
C ILE A 119 5.45 -10.84 -20.12
N ASP A 120 5.59 -11.99 -20.80
CA ASP A 120 4.67 -13.12 -20.67
C ASP A 120 4.75 -13.73 -19.26
N MET A 121 3.62 -13.69 -18.55
CA MET A 121 3.44 -14.13 -17.18
C MET A 121 2.43 -15.29 -17.07
N LYS A 122 2.10 -15.97 -18.18
CA LYS A 122 1.09 -17.03 -18.22
C LYS A 122 1.40 -18.23 -17.34
N THR A 123 2.67 -18.43 -17.00
CA THR A 123 3.13 -19.50 -16.10
C THR A 123 3.04 -19.11 -14.62
N SER A 124 2.68 -17.87 -14.29
CA SER A 124 2.39 -17.45 -12.92
C SER A 124 1.14 -18.16 -12.40
N GLN A 125 1.23 -18.70 -11.19
CA GLN A 125 0.13 -19.45 -10.57
C GLN A 125 -0.28 -18.84 -9.24
N ILE A 126 -1.59 -18.77 -9.02
CA ILE A 126 -2.22 -18.17 -7.86
C ILE A 126 -2.57 -19.25 -6.85
N PHE A 127 -2.20 -19.05 -5.59
CA PHE A 127 -2.65 -19.91 -4.52
C PHE A 127 -4.17 -19.78 -4.32
N VAL A 128 -4.86 -20.92 -4.25
CA VAL A 128 -6.32 -20.98 -4.11
C VAL A 128 -6.71 -21.47 -2.71
N SER A 129 -6.17 -22.62 -2.30
CA SER A 129 -6.51 -23.27 -1.04
C SER A 129 -5.50 -24.35 -0.68
N LEU A 130 -5.65 -24.93 0.50
CA LEU A 130 -5.01 -26.19 0.86
C LEU A 130 -5.91 -27.35 0.44
N GLY A 131 -5.35 -28.33 -0.27
CA GLY A 131 -6.05 -29.56 -0.66
C GLY A 131 -6.23 -30.52 0.50
N THR A 132 -6.85 -31.67 0.22
CA THR A 132 -7.26 -32.70 1.21
C THR A 132 -6.11 -33.31 2.04
N GLY A 133 -4.86 -33.02 1.70
CA GLY A 133 -3.66 -33.45 2.43
C GLY A 133 -2.77 -32.30 2.92
N GLY A 134 -3.27 -31.07 2.98
CA GLY A 134 -2.49 -29.89 3.37
C GLY A 134 -1.56 -29.35 2.29
N ASN A 135 -1.54 -29.96 1.11
CA ASN A 135 -0.75 -29.48 -0.02
C ASN A 135 -1.37 -28.22 -0.64
N PRO A 136 -0.59 -27.19 -0.98
CA PRO A 136 -1.11 -25.99 -1.62
C PRO A 136 -1.63 -26.30 -3.03
N VAL A 137 -2.83 -25.80 -3.32
CA VAL A 137 -3.48 -25.88 -4.63
C VAL A 137 -3.33 -24.54 -5.32
N TYR A 138 -2.79 -24.57 -6.53
CA TYR A 138 -2.61 -23.40 -7.37
C TYR A 138 -3.50 -23.45 -8.60
N ALA A 139 -3.86 -22.27 -9.12
CA ALA A 139 -4.60 -22.12 -10.35
C ALA A 139 -3.98 -21.04 -11.25
N ASN A 140 -4.20 -21.16 -12.55
CA ASN A 140 -3.78 -20.14 -13.50
C ASN A 140 -4.64 -18.87 -13.35
N PHE A 141 -4.11 -17.74 -13.79
CA PHE A 141 -4.91 -16.54 -13.98
C PHE A 141 -6.02 -16.79 -15.01
N ASN A 142 -7.16 -16.13 -14.79
CA ASN A 142 -8.23 -16.01 -15.75
C ASN A 142 -8.82 -14.59 -15.63
N THR A 143 -9.68 -14.22 -16.58
CA THR A 143 -10.28 -12.87 -16.61
C THR A 143 -11.01 -12.52 -15.31
N ASP A 144 -11.76 -13.46 -14.72
CA ASP A 144 -12.53 -13.22 -13.50
C ASP A 144 -11.63 -12.96 -12.28
N ARG A 145 -10.49 -13.66 -12.19
CA ARG A 145 -9.49 -13.44 -11.13
C ARG A 145 -8.77 -12.11 -11.29
N ILE A 146 -8.45 -11.72 -12.52
CA ILE A 146 -7.83 -10.41 -12.83
C ILE A 146 -8.78 -9.26 -12.49
N LEU A 147 -10.07 -9.43 -12.78
CA LEU A 147 -11.11 -8.42 -12.55
C LEU A 147 -11.86 -8.58 -11.22
N SER A 148 -11.34 -9.38 -10.30
CA SER A 148 -11.99 -9.60 -9.00
C SER A 148 -11.88 -8.36 -8.11
N ASP A 149 -12.97 -8.01 -7.43
CA ASP A 149 -13.00 -7.02 -6.33
C ASP A 149 -12.71 -7.66 -4.96
N ALA A 150 -12.63 -8.99 -4.88
CA ALA A 150 -12.34 -9.65 -3.62
C ALA A 150 -10.90 -9.34 -3.18
N ILE A 151 -10.75 -8.68 -2.03
CA ILE A 151 -9.45 -8.29 -1.46
C ILE A 151 -8.52 -9.49 -1.32
N LYS A 152 -9.03 -10.61 -0.80
CA LYS A 152 -8.27 -11.87 -0.68
C LYS A 152 -7.74 -12.32 -2.04
N GLN A 153 -8.54 -12.25 -3.10
CA GLN A 153 -8.09 -12.61 -4.46
C GLN A 153 -7.03 -11.63 -4.98
N LYS A 154 -7.19 -10.32 -4.74
CA LYS A 154 -6.19 -9.31 -5.11
C LYS A 154 -4.84 -9.55 -4.43
N VAL A 155 -4.85 -9.82 -3.12
CA VAL A 155 -3.62 -10.13 -2.35
C VAL A 155 -2.95 -11.40 -2.89
N GLN A 156 -3.71 -12.45 -3.19
CA GLN A 156 -3.15 -13.68 -3.77
C GLN A 156 -2.59 -13.48 -5.18
N ASN A 157 -3.24 -12.66 -6.01
CA ASN A 157 -2.73 -12.28 -7.33
C ASN A 157 -1.41 -11.51 -7.22
N ILE A 158 -1.33 -10.53 -6.32
CA ILE A 158 -0.11 -9.77 -6.04
C ILE A 158 1.02 -10.71 -5.61
N LYS A 159 0.72 -11.63 -4.67
CA LYS A 159 1.68 -12.63 -4.16
C LYS A 159 2.21 -13.51 -5.27
N ALA A 160 1.33 -14.02 -6.13
CA ALA A 160 1.69 -14.86 -7.27
C ALA A 160 2.65 -14.15 -8.24
N ILE A 161 2.33 -12.90 -8.60
CA ILE A 161 3.15 -12.11 -9.53
C ILE A 161 4.51 -11.80 -8.93
N ILE A 162 4.57 -11.28 -7.69
CA ILE A 162 5.85 -10.93 -7.05
C ILE A 162 6.74 -12.17 -6.91
N LEU A 163 6.20 -13.31 -6.47
CA LEU A 163 6.96 -14.54 -6.34
C LEU A 163 7.44 -15.05 -7.71
N HIS A 164 6.60 -14.97 -8.74
CA HIS A 164 6.99 -15.33 -10.09
C HIS A 164 8.14 -14.44 -10.61
N CYS A 165 8.04 -13.13 -10.44
CA CYS A 165 9.09 -12.19 -10.85
C CYS A 165 10.41 -12.48 -10.11
N LYS A 166 10.36 -12.65 -8.78
CA LYS A 166 11.53 -12.99 -7.95
C LYS A 166 12.19 -14.31 -8.38
N ASN A 167 11.40 -15.36 -8.56
CA ASN A 167 11.90 -16.70 -8.89
C ASN A 167 12.50 -16.79 -10.30
N ASN A 168 12.05 -15.92 -11.21
CA ASN A 168 12.54 -15.88 -12.59
C ASN A 168 13.47 -14.69 -12.87
N HIS A 169 13.79 -13.89 -11.84
CA HIS A 169 14.65 -12.70 -11.92
C HIS A 169 14.24 -11.73 -13.03
N LEU A 170 12.95 -11.39 -13.11
CA LEU A 170 12.39 -10.57 -14.17
C LEU A 170 12.74 -9.08 -14.04
N GLY A 171 13.24 -8.66 -12.86
CA GLY A 171 13.70 -7.29 -12.62
C GLY A 171 12.55 -6.31 -12.48
N PHE A 172 11.42 -6.76 -11.96
CA PHE A 172 10.27 -5.89 -11.69
C PHE A 172 10.54 -5.08 -10.42
N LYS A 173 10.12 -3.82 -10.40
CA LYS A 173 10.17 -2.93 -9.24
C LYS A 173 9.34 -3.49 -8.09
N CYS A 174 8.20 -4.12 -8.38
CA CYS A 174 7.38 -4.79 -7.37
C CYS A 174 8.08 -5.93 -6.61
N GLU A 175 9.26 -6.39 -7.06
CA GLU A 175 10.08 -7.33 -6.30
C GLU A 175 10.59 -6.73 -4.97
N GLU A 176 10.65 -5.41 -4.81
CA GLU A 176 11.02 -4.80 -3.51
C GLU A 176 9.96 -4.99 -2.42
N ILE A 177 8.73 -5.35 -2.81
CA ILE A 177 7.64 -5.63 -1.87
C ILE A 177 7.97 -6.90 -1.10
N ASP A 178 8.02 -6.78 0.23
CA ASP A 178 8.18 -7.91 1.14
C ASP A 178 6.98 -8.86 1.00
N VAL A 179 7.23 -10.14 0.71
CA VAL A 179 6.16 -11.13 0.52
C VAL A 179 5.37 -11.36 1.82
N THR A 180 6.02 -11.19 2.98
CA THR A 180 5.37 -11.35 4.28
C THR A 180 4.38 -10.22 4.60
N LEU A 181 4.46 -9.07 3.91
CA LEU A 181 3.42 -8.04 3.96
C LEU A 181 2.07 -8.59 3.50
N LEU A 182 2.07 -9.47 2.50
CA LEU A 182 0.84 -10.02 1.94
C LEU A 182 0.17 -11.00 2.89
N ASP A 183 0.96 -11.67 3.73
CA ASP A 183 0.44 -12.51 4.81
C ASP A 183 -0.18 -11.64 5.92
N ASP A 184 0.50 -10.55 6.33
CA ASP A 184 -0.06 -9.59 7.30
C ASP A 184 -1.38 -8.95 6.78
N LEU A 185 -1.50 -8.68 5.47
CA LEU A 185 -2.73 -8.16 4.85
C LEU A 185 -3.86 -9.20 4.80
N LEU A 186 -3.53 -10.48 4.66
CA LEU A 186 -4.52 -11.56 4.73
C LEU A 186 -5.03 -11.73 6.16
N ASP A 187 -4.15 -11.65 7.16
CA ASP A 187 -4.53 -11.70 8.57
C ASP A 187 -5.49 -10.55 8.93
N LEU A 188 -5.18 -9.32 8.50
CA LEU A 188 -6.08 -8.17 8.66
C LEU A 188 -7.42 -8.36 7.94
N GLN A 189 -7.43 -8.99 6.77
CA GLN A 189 -8.65 -9.27 6.02
C GLN A 189 -9.50 -10.36 6.67
N ASP A 190 -8.89 -11.40 7.23
CA ASP A 190 -9.62 -12.47 7.92
C ASP A 190 -10.27 -11.91 9.21
N ILE A 191 -9.56 -11.06 9.97
CA ILE A 191 -10.16 -10.29 11.07
C ILE A 191 -11.36 -9.47 10.58
N ARG A 192 -11.23 -8.75 9.44
CA ARG A 192 -12.34 -7.97 8.85
C ARG A 192 -13.56 -8.82 8.48
N ASN A 193 -13.35 -10.02 7.95
CA ASN A 193 -14.43 -10.92 7.54
C ASN A 193 -15.21 -11.45 8.75
N ASP A 194 -14.51 -11.85 9.81
CA ASP A 194 -15.14 -12.31 11.06
C ASP A 194 -16.10 -11.25 11.63
N ILE A 195 -15.72 -9.97 11.50
CA ILE A 195 -16.51 -8.82 11.97
C ILE A 195 -17.72 -8.54 11.07
N SER A 196 -17.57 -8.70 9.76
CA SER A 196 -18.62 -8.40 8.77
C SER A 196 -19.82 -9.36 8.84
N HIS A 197 -19.68 -10.49 9.55
CA HIS A 197 -20.77 -11.41 9.85
C HIS A 197 -21.66 -10.95 11.02
N HIS A 198 -21.27 -9.90 11.73
CA HIS A 198 -22.05 -9.26 12.78
C HIS A 198 -22.64 -7.94 12.27
N THR A 199 -23.87 -7.61 12.69
CA THR A 199 -24.46 -6.27 12.53
C THR A 199 -23.48 -5.20 13.05
N ALA A 200 -23.64 -3.93 12.65
CA ALA A 200 -22.77 -2.81 13.04
C ALA A 200 -22.18 -2.99 14.47
N PRO A 201 -20.84 -3.05 14.62
CA PRO A 201 -20.21 -3.51 15.86
C PRO A 201 -20.57 -2.59 17.02
N THR A 202 -20.75 -3.17 18.22
CA THR A 202 -20.88 -2.35 19.43
C THR A 202 -19.56 -1.66 19.74
N ARG A 203 -19.60 -0.67 20.62
CA ARG A 203 -18.40 0.05 21.06
C ARG A 203 -17.37 -0.89 21.69
N GLU A 204 -17.81 -1.80 22.56
CA GLU A 204 -16.93 -2.76 23.25
C GLU A 204 -16.29 -3.75 22.28
N GLN A 205 -17.05 -4.20 21.26
CA GLN A 205 -16.52 -5.05 20.19
C GLN A 205 -15.45 -4.31 19.40
N ALA A 206 -15.72 -3.06 19.00
CA ALA A 206 -14.75 -2.24 18.29
C ALA A 206 -13.48 -1.95 19.10
N GLU A 207 -13.58 -1.73 20.42
CA GLU A 207 -12.42 -1.54 21.30
C GLU A 207 -11.57 -2.82 21.39
N ALA A 208 -12.20 -3.99 21.56
CA ALA A 208 -11.50 -5.28 21.58
C ALA A 208 -10.80 -5.58 20.24
N GLU A 209 -11.46 -5.27 19.12
CA GLU A 209 -10.89 -5.44 17.78
C GLU A 209 -9.74 -4.48 17.52
N LEU A 210 -9.86 -3.21 17.92
CA LEU A 210 -8.77 -2.24 17.79
C LEU A 210 -7.50 -2.68 18.54
N ALA A 211 -7.65 -3.32 19.71
CA ALA A 211 -6.51 -3.86 20.45
C ALA A 211 -5.74 -4.95 19.67
N LEU A 212 -6.41 -5.69 18.78
CA LEU A 212 -5.79 -6.70 17.91
C LEU A 212 -5.27 -6.10 16.60
N VAL A 213 -6.06 -5.20 15.98
CA VAL A 213 -5.79 -4.64 14.66
C VAL A 213 -4.66 -3.61 14.69
N ILE A 214 -4.59 -2.74 15.72
CA ILE A 214 -3.60 -1.66 15.76
C ILE A 214 -2.15 -2.20 15.67
N PRO A 215 -1.73 -3.20 16.46
CA PRO A 215 -0.37 -3.75 16.35
C PRO A 215 -0.07 -4.37 14.99
N LEU A 216 -1.03 -5.09 14.40
CA LEU A 216 -0.88 -5.69 13.06
C LEU A 216 -0.77 -4.61 11.98
N PHE A 217 -1.60 -3.58 12.06
CA PHE A 217 -1.59 -2.46 11.13
C PHE A 217 -0.30 -1.65 11.25
N GLN A 218 0.24 -1.43 12.45
CA GLN A 218 1.55 -0.83 12.70
C GLN A 218 2.69 -1.58 12.00
N LYS A 219 2.73 -2.90 12.19
CA LYS A 219 3.69 -3.79 11.53
C LYS A 219 3.58 -3.71 10.01
N MET A 220 2.35 -3.71 9.49
CA MET A 220 2.04 -3.59 8.06
C MET A 220 2.49 -2.22 7.51
N LEU A 221 2.24 -1.11 8.22
CA LEU A 221 2.70 0.22 7.83
C LEU A 221 4.23 0.28 7.69
N THR A 222 4.96 -0.38 8.59
CA THR A 222 6.42 -0.44 8.53
C THR A 222 6.91 -1.13 7.25
N LYS A 223 6.21 -2.19 6.81
CA LYS A 223 6.52 -2.93 5.58
C LYS A 223 6.06 -2.22 4.31
N THR A 224 5.20 -1.21 4.41
CA THR A 224 4.71 -0.42 3.28
C THR A 224 5.41 0.93 3.12
N LYS A 225 6.50 1.19 3.86
CA LYS A 225 7.28 2.44 3.77
C LYS A 225 7.67 2.82 2.34
N PHE A 226 7.84 1.84 1.44
CA PHE A 226 8.12 2.11 0.03
C PHE A 226 7.02 2.92 -0.69
N LEU A 227 5.77 2.90 -0.19
CA LEU A 227 4.67 3.68 -0.75
C LEU A 227 4.89 5.19 -0.66
N GLU A 228 5.74 5.66 0.25
CA GLU A 228 6.22 7.06 0.28
C GLU A 228 6.86 7.47 -1.05
N ARG A 229 7.48 6.53 -1.76
CA ARG A 229 8.16 6.77 -3.04
C ARG A 229 7.25 6.53 -4.25
N CYS A 230 6.01 6.13 -4.03
CA CYS A 230 5.02 5.90 -5.07
C CYS A 230 4.16 7.16 -5.28
N ASN A 231 4.59 8.03 -6.18
CA ASN A 231 3.83 9.24 -6.52
C ASN A 231 2.75 8.90 -7.54
N ILE A 232 1.48 8.99 -7.15
CA ILE A 232 0.34 8.79 -8.07
C ILE A 232 -0.02 10.14 -8.68
N LEU A 233 0.10 10.22 -10.00
CA LEU A 233 0.05 11.47 -10.74
C LEU A 233 -0.96 11.40 -11.88
N ARG A 234 -1.51 12.57 -12.24
CA ARG A 234 -2.27 12.78 -13.48
C ARG A 234 -1.61 13.90 -14.26
N PHE A 235 -1.36 13.67 -15.55
CA PHE A 235 -0.83 14.73 -16.41
C PHE A 235 -1.86 15.86 -16.57
N ASP A 236 -1.41 17.10 -16.50
CA ASP A 236 -2.24 18.28 -16.71
C ASP A 236 -1.81 19.03 -17.99
N SER A 237 -0.57 19.50 -18.03
CA SER A 237 -0.07 20.32 -19.14
C SER A 237 1.43 20.22 -19.29
N TYR A 238 1.95 20.58 -20.47
CA TYR A 238 3.38 20.59 -20.76
C TYR A 238 3.82 21.98 -21.20
N SER A 239 4.91 22.47 -20.61
CA SER A 239 5.62 23.67 -21.05
C SER A 239 7.12 23.40 -21.15
N SER A 240 7.89 23.68 -20.10
CA SER A 240 9.28 23.23 -19.94
C SER A 240 9.38 21.86 -19.25
N SER A 241 8.46 21.59 -18.33
CA SER A 241 8.29 20.35 -17.58
C SER A 241 6.86 19.83 -17.71
N CYS A 242 6.64 18.57 -17.33
CA CYS A 242 5.29 18.02 -17.20
C CYS A 242 4.69 18.54 -15.89
N ARG A 243 3.62 19.33 -16.00
CA ARG A 243 2.80 19.69 -14.85
C ARG A 243 1.85 18.54 -14.57
N CYS A 244 1.86 18.04 -13.34
CA CYS A 244 1.04 16.93 -12.91
C CYS A 244 0.25 17.29 -11.65
N GLU A 245 -0.96 16.77 -11.56
CA GLU A 245 -1.75 16.74 -10.32
C GLU A 245 -1.29 15.55 -9.47
N SER A 246 -1.04 15.80 -8.19
CA SER A 246 -0.62 14.78 -7.22
C SER A 246 -1.80 14.20 -6.47
N PHE A 247 -1.79 12.88 -6.25
CA PHE A 247 -2.73 12.12 -5.44
C PHE A 247 -2.01 11.45 -4.28
N ASN A 248 -1.13 12.18 -3.60
CA ASN A 248 -0.42 11.77 -2.40
C ASN A 248 -0.77 12.70 -1.24
N GLY A 249 -0.63 12.19 -0.03
CA GLY A 249 -0.97 12.90 1.20
C GLY A 249 -2.47 12.88 1.51
N HIS A 250 -2.81 13.31 2.72
CA HIS A 250 -4.17 13.21 3.28
C HIS A 250 -5.14 14.28 2.75
N SER A 251 -4.63 15.29 2.03
CA SER A 251 -5.42 16.34 1.42
C SER A 251 -6.08 15.81 0.14
N LEU A 252 -7.37 16.11 -0.06
CA LEU A 252 -8.06 15.84 -1.33
C LEU A 252 -8.10 17.08 -2.24
N ASN A 253 -7.52 18.19 -1.80
CA ASN A 253 -7.39 19.38 -2.63
C ASN A 253 -6.44 19.11 -3.78
N ARG A 254 -6.74 19.71 -4.93
CA ARG A 254 -5.90 19.56 -6.12
C ARG A 254 -4.56 20.26 -5.93
N GLU A 255 -3.49 19.49 -5.91
CA GLU A 255 -2.12 19.97 -5.79
C GLU A 255 -1.37 19.69 -7.08
N TYR A 256 -0.63 20.68 -7.58
CA TYR A 256 0.07 20.63 -8.86
C TYR A 256 1.55 20.88 -8.68
N ASP A 257 2.35 19.99 -9.23
CA ASP A 257 3.81 20.14 -9.26
C ASP A 257 4.36 19.92 -10.67
N ASN A 258 5.60 20.38 -10.85
CA ASN A 258 6.34 20.26 -12.09
C ASN A 258 7.36 19.13 -11.99
N TYR A 259 7.24 18.14 -12.87
CA TYR A 259 8.12 16.99 -12.91
C TYR A 259 9.04 17.07 -14.15
N PRO A 260 10.38 17.04 -13.96
CA PRO A 260 11.35 17.10 -15.04
C PRO A 260 11.54 15.72 -15.69
N PHE A 261 10.46 15.12 -16.22
CA PHE A 261 10.57 13.84 -16.91
C PHE A 261 11.43 13.97 -18.17
N HIS A 262 12.27 12.95 -18.41
CA HIS A 262 13.09 12.83 -19.60
C HIS A 262 12.60 11.67 -20.46
N ASP A 263 12.96 11.63 -21.74
CA ASP A 263 12.61 10.49 -22.58
C ASP A 263 13.32 9.21 -22.09
N PRO A 264 12.63 8.05 -22.05
CA PRO A 264 11.31 7.79 -22.65
C PRO A 264 10.10 8.12 -21.76
N GLN A 265 10.28 8.45 -20.47
CA GLN A 265 9.18 8.70 -19.53
C GLN A 265 8.28 9.86 -19.98
N LYS A 266 8.90 10.95 -20.47
CA LYS A 266 8.16 12.13 -20.93
C LYS A 266 7.14 11.76 -22.01
N THR A 267 7.58 11.06 -23.06
CA THR A 267 6.71 10.61 -24.16
C THR A 267 5.55 9.78 -23.61
N MET A 268 5.84 8.82 -22.72
CA MET A 268 4.83 7.98 -22.09
C MET A 268 3.79 8.79 -21.29
N VAL A 269 4.22 9.76 -20.47
CA VAL A 269 3.32 10.63 -19.70
C VAL A 269 2.44 11.49 -20.60
N LEU A 270 2.97 12.01 -21.70
CA LEU A 270 2.20 12.79 -22.67
C LEU A 270 1.15 11.93 -23.40
N ASP A 271 1.50 10.69 -23.76
CA ASP A 271 0.59 9.74 -24.42
C ASP A 271 -0.56 9.30 -23.51
N LEU A 272 -0.34 9.30 -22.19
CA LEU A 272 -1.40 9.03 -21.23
C LEU A 272 -2.48 10.12 -21.23
N GLY A 273 -2.10 11.36 -21.46
CA GLY A 273 -3.00 12.51 -21.46
C GLY A 273 -3.63 12.81 -20.10
N GLN A 274 -4.68 13.63 -20.11
CA GLN A 274 -5.27 14.20 -18.88
C GLN A 274 -6.25 13.29 -18.15
N GLU A 275 -6.59 12.14 -18.72
CA GLU A 275 -7.66 11.25 -18.23
C GLU A 275 -7.11 9.98 -17.57
N GLN A 276 -5.81 9.88 -17.34
CA GLN A 276 -5.20 8.68 -16.77
C GLN A 276 -4.31 8.99 -15.58
N LEU A 277 -4.36 8.08 -14.62
CA LEU A 277 -3.42 8.02 -13.52
C LEU A 277 -2.22 7.16 -13.92
N PHE A 278 -1.05 7.63 -13.53
CA PHE A 278 0.19 6.86 -13.56
C PHE A 278 0.89 6.98 -12.23
N VAL A 279 1.78 6.03 -11.96
CA VAL A 279 2.74 6.16 -10.85
C VAL A 279 4.08 6.64 -11.39
N ASN A 280 4.79 7.45 -10.61
CA ASN A 280 6.24 7.57 -10.67
C ASN A 280 6.82 6.92 -9.40
N TRP A 281 7.38 5.71 -9.54
CA TRP A 281 7.97 4.93 -8.46
C TRP A 281 9.48 4.85 -8.65
N ASP A 282 10.22 5.69 -7.91
CA ASP A 282 11.68 5.82 -8.03
C ASP A 282 12.16 6.04 -9.49
N GLY A 283 11.39 6.80 -10.27
CA GLY A 283 11.68 7.06 -11.68
C GLY A 283 11.02 6.08 -12.66
N GLU A 284 10.46 4.96 -12.22
CA GLU A 284 9.67 4.12 -13.12
C GLU A 284 8.26 4.69 -13.27
N CYS A 285 7.86 4.94 -14.52
CA CYS A 285 6.54 5.51 -14.84
C CYS A 285 5.68 4.49 -15.58
N PHE A 286 4.48 4.21 -15.06
CA PHE A 286 3.50 3.34 -15.72
C PHE A 286 2.05 3.65 -15.33
N SER A 287 1.10 3.32 -16.22
CA SER A 287 -0.34 3.54 -16.00
C SER A 287 -0.87 2.62 -14.89
N LEU A 288 -1.76 3.16 -14.05
CA LEU A 288 -2.46 2.41 -12.99
C LEU A 288 -3.86 1.93 -13.40
N SER A 289 -4.25 2.24 -14.63
CA SER A 289 -5.53 1.82 -15.19
C SER A 289 -5.48 0.33 -15.62
N PRO A 290 -6.60 -0.41 -15.55
CA PRO A 290 -7.95 0.07 -15.24
C PRO A 290 -8.31 0.01 -13.73
N PHE A 291 -7.36 -0.30 -12.84
CA PHE A 291 -7.68 -0.61 -11.45
C PHE A 291 -7.78 0.61 -10.53
N LEU A 292 -7.09 1.68 -10.89
CA LEU A 292 -7.18 2.97 -10.21
C LEU A 292 -7.57 4.05 -11.21
N HIS A 293 -8.54 4.87 -10.81
CA HIS A 293 -8.95 6.06 -11.56
C HIS A 293 -9.17 7.24 -10.59
N PHE A 294 -9.55 8.40 -11.09
CA PHE A 294 -9.84 9.56 -10.24
C PHE A 294 -11.22 10.13 -10.57
N ASP A 295 -11.75 10.91 -9.64
CA ASP A 295 -12.95 11.71 -9.83
C ASP A 295 -12.73 13.09 -9.24
N ARG A 296 -13.58 14.04 -9.64
CA ARG A 296 -13.55 15.42 -9.14
C ARG A 296 -14.87 15.75 -8.48
N ASP A 297 -14.79 16.58 -7.47
CA ASP A 297 -15.99 17.13 -6.88
C ASP A 297 -16.62 18.18 -7.83
N ASN A 298 -17.89 18.52 -7.58
CA ASN A 298 -18.61 19.47 -8.44
C ASN A 298 -18.04 20.90 -8.40
N SER A 299 -17.29 21.26 -7.35
CA SER A 299 -16.66 22.58 -7.25
C SER A 299 -15.35 22.67 -8.04
N GLY A 300 -14.76 21.52 -8.39
CA GLY A 300 -13.48 21.44 -9.08
C GLY A 300 -12.27 21.79 -8.18
N HIS A 301 -12.47 21.90 -6.87
CA HIS A 301 -11.41 22.16 -5.89
C HIS A 301 -10.75 20.87 -5.40
N GLU A 302 -11.48 19.77 -5.41
CA GLU A 302 -10.99 18.48 -4.95
C GLU A 302 -10.92 17.47 -6.09
N SER A 303 -9.95 16.57 -5.97
CA SER A 303 -9.85 15.36 -6.78
C SER A 303 -9.46 14.19 -5.89
N TYR A 304 -10.09 13.04 -6.11
CA TYR A 304 -9.87 11.88 -5.24
C TYR A 304 -9.83 10.59 -6.03
N LEU A 305 -9.07 9.63 -5.51
CA LEU A 305 -8.88 8.32 -6.14
C LEU A 305 -10.16 7.47 -6.04
N CYS A 306 -10.34 6.64 -7.06
CA CYS A 306 -11.44 5.71 -7.22
C CYS A 306 -10.91 4.31 -7.50
N PHE A 307 -11.38 3.32 -6.75
CA PHE A 307 -10.96 1.93 -6.87
C PHE A 307 -11.91 1.15 -7.76
N TYR A 308 -11.38 0.35 -8.68
CA TYR A 308 -12.20 -0.56 -9.47
C TYR A 308 -12.88 -1.62 -8.57
N LYS A 309 -14.21 -1.70 -8.65
CA LYS A 309 -15.07 -2.62 -7.87
C LYS A 309 -15.71 -3.73 -8.69
N GLY A 310 -15.58 -3.69 -10.02
CA GLY A 310 -16.15 -4.72 -10.86
C GLY A 310 -16.67 -4.19 -12.19
N LYS A 311 -17.01 -5.13 -13.07
CA LYS A 311 -17.65 -4.85 -14.34
C LYS A 311 -19.10 -5.33 -14.28
N LYS A 312 -20.05 -4.42 -14.41
CA LYS A 312 -21.50 -4.69 -14.37
C LYS A 312 -22.16 -4.01 -15.57
N ASN A 313 -23.02 -4.72 -16.29
CA ASN A 313 -23.69 -4.22 -17.51
C ASN A 313 -22.69 -3.67 -18.56
N SER A 314 -21.59 -4.39 -18.77
CA SER A 314 -20.49 -4.00 -19.66
C SER A 314 -19.80 -2.66 -19.30
N LYS A 315 -20.01 -2.15 -18.08
CA LYS A 315 -19.36 -0.95 -17.57
C LYS A 315 -18.42 -1.27 -16.42
N TYR A 316 -17.26 -0.61 -16.38
CA TYR A 316 -16.36 -0.60 -15.23
C TYR A 316 -16.92 0.33 -14.15
N TRP A 317 -17.12 -0.21 -12.96
CA TRP A 317 -17.59 0.49 -11.78
C TRP A 317 -16.43 0.71 -10.82
N PHE A 318 -16.41 1.91 -10.25
CA PHE A 318 -15.39 2.34 -9.32
C PHE A 318 -16.04 2.95 -8.09
N GLU A 319 -15.43 2.75 -6.94
CA GLU A 319 -15.81 3.40 -5.69
C GLU A 319 -14.85 4.54 -5.39
N PRO A 320 -15.33 5.79 -5.33
CA PRO A 320 -14.51 6.91 -4.91
C PRO A 320 -14.26 6.89 -3.41
N VAL A 321 -13.02 7.15 -3.00
CA VAL A 321 -12.60 7.09 -1.59
C VAL A 321 -13.41 8.04 -0.69
N LYS A 322 -13.88 9.18 -1.22
CA LYS A 322 -14.65 10.17 -0.47
C LYS A 322 -16.15 9.85 -0.35
N ILE A 323 -16.79 9.39 -1.44
CA ILE A 323 -18.27 9.37 -1.56
C ILE A 323 -18.88 7.97 -1.39
N ARG A 324 -18.07 6.89 -1.36
CA ARG A 324 -18.49 5.48 -1.14
C ARG A 324 -19.72 5.03 -1.93
N THR A 325 -19.94 5.65 -3.08
CA THR A 325 -21.04 5.34 -3.99
C THR A 325 -20.40 4.97 -5.31
N GLU A 326 -20.60 3.73 -5.75
CA GLU A 326 -20.01 3.28 -6.99
C GLU A 326 -20.51 4.13 -8.17
N LYS A 327 -19.60 4.45 -9.09
CA LYS A 327 -19.89 5.15 -10.35
C LYS A 327 -19.14 4.52 -11.51
N SER A 328 -19.59 4.80 -12.73
CA SER A 328 -18.90 4.41 -13.96
C SER A 328 -18.43 5.65 -14.74
N PHE A 329 -17.42 5.47 -15.58
CA PHE A 329 -16.82 6.52 -16.40
C PHE A 329 -16.97 6.15 -17.88
N ASP A 330 -18.10 6.53 -18.48
CA ASP A 330 -18.50 6.05 -19.82
C ASP A 330 -17.51 6.44 -20.93
N SER A 331 -16.87 7.60 -20.83
CA SER A 331 -15.95 8.14 -21.84
C SER A 331 -14.65 7.34 -22.01
N ILE A 332 -14.27 6.54 -21.02
CA ILE A 332 -12.97 5.84 -20.95
C ILE A 332 -13.11 4.31 -20.93
N GLN A 333 -14.33 3.78 -21.07
CA GLN A 333 -14.61 2.35 -21.04
C GLN A 333 -13.81 1.56 -22.08
N SER A 334 -13.72 2.08 -23.31
CA SER A 334 -12.95 1.43 -24.40
C SER A 334 -11.47 1.32 -24.06
N ARG A 335 -10.90 2.32 -23.37
CA ARG A 335 -9.53 2.28 -22.91
C ARG A 335 -9.36 1.19 -21.85
N PHE A 336 -10.22 1.16 -20.83
CA PHE A 336 -10.16 0.12 -19.80
C PHE A 336 -10.27 -1.30 -20.37
N GLU A 337 -11.06 -1.51 -21.44
CA GLU A 337 -11.08 -2.80 -22.13
C GLU A 337 -9.74 -3.16 -22.78
N ILE A 338 -9.12 -2.22 -23.52
CA ILE A 338 -7.81 -2.44 -24.16
C ILE A 338 -6.76 -2.82 -23.10
N GLU A 339 -6.74 -2.07 -22.00
CA GLU A 339 -5.78 -2.29 -20.92
C GLU A 339 -6.00 -3.61 -20.18
N LYS A 340 -7.25 -4.02 -20.02
CA LYS A 340 -7.61 -5.35 -19.53
C LYS A 340 -7.20 -6.43 -20.54
N ASP A 341 -7.40 -6.24 -21.84
CA ASP A 341 -7.00 -7.19 -22.88
C ASP A 341 -5.48 -7.40 -22.88
N ASP A 342 -4.69 -6.35 -22.67
CA ASP A 342 -3.24 -6.45 -22.49
C ASP A 342 -2.89 -7.39 -21.32
N LEU A 343 -3.52 -7.20 -20.16
CA LEU A 343 -3.33 -8.07 -18.99
C LEU A 343 -3.71 -9.52 -19.27
N VAL A 344 -4.87 -9.73 -19.91
CA VAL A 344 -5.34 -11.08 -20.24
C VAL A 344 -4.34 -11.78 -21.16
N ARG A 345 -3.83 -11.07 -22.17
CA ARG A 345 -2.81 -11.61 -23.08
C ARG A 345 -1.53 -12.04 -22.36
N LEU A 346 -1.12 -11.28 -21.33
CA LEU A 346 0.12 -11.52 -20.60
C LEU A 346 -0.03 -12.56 -19.48
N LEU A 347 -1.20 -12.69 -18.86
CA LEU A 347 -1.39 -13.52 -17.67
C LEU A 347 -2.20 -14.79 -17.91
N VAL A 348 -3.12 -14.80 -18.87
CA VAL A 348 -4.05 -15.93 -19.08
C VAL A 348 -3.47 -16.88 -20.13
N PRO A 349 -3.24 -18.17 -19.78
CA PRO A 349 -2.67 -19.18 -20.68
C PRO A 349 -3.35 -19.28 -22.04
#